data_AF-A0AAV0GNG9-F1
#
_entry.id   AF-A0AAV0GNG9-F1
#
_cell.length_a   1.000
_cell.length_b   1.000
_cell.length_c   1.000
_cell.angle_alpha   90.00
_cell.angle_beta   90.00
_cell.angle_gamma   90.00
#
_symmetry.space_group_name_H-M   'P 1'
#
loop_
_entity.id
_entity.type
_entity.pdbx_description
1 polymer ?
#
loop_
_entity_poly.entity_id
_entity_poly.type
_entity_poly.pdbx_seq_one_letter_code
_entity_poly.pdbx_strand_id
1 'polypeptide(L)'
;MVKFLKPNKAVIVLQGRYAGRKAVIVKSFDDGTRDRAYGHCLVAGIKKYPAKVVRKDSAKKTAKKSRVKCFVKLVNYRHLMPTRYTLDVDLKDTVTLDALQTRDKKIAAAKETKAKFEERFKSGKNRWFFTKLDCVKVLPHAMFWSIWNERNNRVFCDLEATQSEVCSKIVQMVGRWL
;
A
#
# COMPACT_ATOMS: atom_id res chain seq x y z
N MET A 1 -11.17 -16.31 9.66
CA MET A 1 -10.33 -15.77 8.55
C MET A 1 -9.38 -14.71 9.10
N VAL A 2 -8.08 -14.73 8.76
CA VAL A 2 -7.09 -13.79 9.32
C VAL A 2 -7.04 -12.50 8.49
N LYS A 3 -7.20 -11.34 9.13
CA LYS A 3 -7.12 -10.03 8.48
C LYS A 3 -5.69 -9.75 7.96
N PHE A 4 -5.53 -9.57 6.65
CA PHE A 4 -4.23 -9.30 6.01
C PHE A 4 -3.77 -7.84 6.11
N LEU A 5 -4.73 -6.91 6.25
CA LEU A 5 -4.50 -5.48 6.36
C LEU A 5 -4.20 -5.10 7.81
N LYS A 6 -2.96 -5.37 8.22
CA LYS A 6 -2.45 -5.05 9.55
C LYS A 6 -1.63 -3.75 9.50
N PRO A 7 -1.49 -3.02 10.62
CA PRO A 7 -0.51 -1.94 10.71
C PRO A 7 0.89 -2.47 10.38
N ASN A 8 1.76 -1.59 9.89
CA ASN A 8 3.13 -1.89 9.42
C ASN A 8 3.21 -2.75 8.14
N LYS A 9 2.08 -3.02 7.48
CA LYS A 9 2.08 -3.60 6.13
C LYS A 9 2.40 -2.53 5.10
N ALA A 10 3.26 -2.88 4.14
CA ALA A 10 3.54 -2.04 3.00
C ALA A 10 2.45 -2.21 1.93
N VAL A 11 2.01 -1.09 1.38
CA VAL A 11 0.94 -1.00 0.40
C VAL A 11 1.35 -0.08 -0.74
N ILE A 12 0.74 -0.27 -1.90
CA ILE A 12 0.87 0.63 -3.04
C ILE A 12 -0.44 1.39 -3.20
N VAL A 13 -0.35 2.70 -3.34
CA VAL A 13 -1.52 3.54 -3.61
C VAL A 13 -1.87 3.44 -5.09
N LEU A 14 -3.10 3.06 -5.40
CA LEU A 14 -3.58 2.87 -6.77
C LEU A 14 -4.07 4.17 -7.40
N GLN A 15 -4.75 5.02 -6.63
CA GLN A 15 -5.48 6.19 -7.16
C GLN A 15 -5.16 7.52 -6.45
N GLY A 16 -5.39 8.62 -7.17
CA GLY A 16 -5.20 9.99 -6.70
C GLY A 16 -3.76 10.50 -6.83
N ARG A 17 -3.47 11.63 -6.18
CA ARG A 17 -2.18 12.35 -6.30
C ARG A 17 -0.92 11.51 -6.01
N TYR A 18 -1.05 10.47 -5.20
CA TYR A 18 0.05 9.60 -4.79
C TYR A 18 -0.01 8.21 -5.45
N ALA A 19 -0.74 8.06 -6.56
CA ALA A 19 -0.77 6.82 -7.32
C ALA A 19 0.64 6.32 -7.69
N GLY A 20 0.84 5.01 -7.63
CA GLY A 20 2.13 4.34 -7.87
C GLY A 20 3.17 4.59 -6.77
N ARG A 21 2.81 5.24 -5.66
CA ARG A 21 3.71 5.43 -4.52
C ARG A 21 3.51 4.35 -3.47
N LYS A 22 4.63 3.89 -2.91
CA LYS A 22 4.70 2.96 -1.81
C LYS A 22 4.42 3.69 -0.50
N ALA A 23 3.69 3.03 0.36
CA ALA A 23 3.29 3.56 1.64
C ALA A 23 3.11 2.45 2.67
N VAL A 24 2.95 2.82 3.92
CA VAL A 24 2.77 1.93 5.06
C VAL A 24 1.47 2.29 5.75
N ILE A 25 0.72 1.26 6.14
CA ILE A 25 -0.47 1.42 6.98
C ILE A 25 0.00 1.70 8.40
N VAL A 26 -0.38 2.87 8.93
CA VAL A 26 -0.12 3.24 10.33
C VAL A 26 -1.26 2.73 11.21
N LYS A 27 -2.50 3.03 10.80
CA LYS A 27 -3.72 2.65 11.51
C LYS A 27 -4.79 2.20 10.51
N SER A 28 -5.43 1.08 10.81
CA SER A 28 -6.55 0.50 10.08
C SER A 28 -7.87 0.87 10.78
N PHE A 29 -8.89 1.23 10.00
CA PHE A 29 -10.25 1.47 10.46
C PHE A 29 -11.18 0.61 9.62
N ASP A 30 -11.52 -0.56 10.14
CA ASP A 30 -12.35 -1.54 9.41
C ASP A 30 -13.84 -1.20 9.53
N ASP A 31 -14.27 -0.77 10.71
CA ASP A 31 -15.68 -0.49 11.05
C ASP A 31 -16.13 0.94 10.65
N GLY A 32 -15.24 1.68 9.97
CA GLY A 32 -15.47 3.08 9.62
C GLY A 32 -15.33 4.04 10.81
N THR A 33 -15.46 5.33 10.51
CA THR A 33 -15.46 6.43 11.48
C THR A 33 -16.76 7.22 11.28
N ARG A 34 -17.19 8.00 12.28
CA ARG A 34 -18.40 8.84 12.17
C ARG A 34 -18.44 9.70 10.90
N ASP A 35 -17.29 10.19 10.45
CA ASP A 35 -17.20 11.00 9.22
C ASP A 35 -17.28 10.16 7.92
N ARG A 36 -16.92 8.88 8.00
CA ARG A 36 -16.72 7.99 6.86
C ARG A 36 -17.10 6.56 7.24
N ALA A 37 -18.29 6.14 6.84
CA ALA A 37 -18.82 4.81 7.12
C ALA A 37 -18.09 3.65 6.40
N TYR A 38 -17.18 3.94 5.47
CA TYR A 38 -16.41 2.92 4.76
C TYR A 38 -15.08 2.59 5.44
N GLY A 39 -14.63 1.35 5.23
CA GLY A 39 -13.31 0.91 5.66
C GLY A 39 -12.18 1.74 5.04
N HIS A 40 -11.35 2.32 5.89
CA HIS A 40 -10.25 3.17 5.47
C HIS A 40 -9.03 2.99 6.37
N CYS A 41 -7.91 3.56 5.95
CA CYS A 41 -6.68 3.48 6.70
C CYS A 41 -5.92 4.79 6.63
N LEU A 42 -5.15 5.02 7.68
CA LEU A 42 -4.19 6.09 7.77
C LEU A 42 -2.85 5.57 7.24
N VAL A 43 -2.35 6.25 6.21
CA VAL A 43 -1.21 5.81 5.43
C VAL A 43 -0.11 6.86 5.45
N ALA A 44 1.11 6.42 5.69
CA ALA A 44 2.32 7.22 5.59
C ALA A 44 3.21 6.67 4.47
N GLY A 45 3.57 7.50 3.49
CA GLY A 45 4.26 7.03 2.30
C GLY A 45 5.29 8.00 1.74
N ILE A 46 5.99 7.54 0.70
CA ILE A 46 7.06 8.29 0.05
C ILE A 46 6.50 9.05 -1.16
N LYS A 47 6.56 10.39 -1.12
CA LYS A 47 6.25 11.26 -2.25
C LYS A 47 7.41 11.33 -3.24
N LYS A 48 8.63 11.54 -2.73
CA LYS A 48 9.86 11.58 -3.54
C LYS A 48 10.80 10.50 -3.03
N TYR A 49 11.08 9.53 -3.89
CA TYR A 49 12.03 8.46 -3.62
C TYR A 49 13.47 8.99 -3.60
N PRO A 50 14.35 8.38 -2.79
CA PRO A 50 15.78 8.65 -2.89
C PRO A 50 16.30 8.16 -4.25
N ALA A 51 17.24 8.91 -4.82
CA ALA A 51 17.90 8.52 -6.07
C ALA A 51 19.08 7.58 -5.78
N LYS A 52 19.45 6.77 -6.77
CA LYS A 52 20.62 5.89 -6.68
C LYS A 52 21.90 6.71 -6.42
N VAL A 53 22.58 6.38 -5.34
CA VAL A 53 23.89 6.94 -5.00
C VAL A 53 24.97 6.15 -5.73
N VAL A 54 25.92 6.84 -6.36
CA VAL A 54 27.05 6.25 -7.09
C VAL A 54 28.33 6.62 -6.36
N ARG A 55 29.34 5.73 -6.36
CA ARG A 55 30.63 5.94 -5.67
C ARG A 55 31.37 7.21 -6.11
N LYS A 56 31.12 7.68 -7.33
CA LYS A 56 31.69 8.91 -7.90
C LYS A 56 31.04 10.20 -7.37
N ASP A 57 29.92 10.11 -6.64
CA ASP A 57 29.22 11.29 -6.14
C ASP A 57 29.99 11.94 -4.98
N SER A 58 30.08 13.26 -4.98
CA SER A 58 30.56 14.02 -3.82
C SER A 58 29.58 13.94 -2.66
N ALA A 59 30.06 14.11 -1.42
CA ALA A 59 29.24 14.07 -0.21
C ALA A 59 28.00 14.98 -0.30
N LYS A 60 28.14 16.19 -0.89
CA LYS A 60 27.05 17.13 -1.11
C LYS A 60 25.98 16.59 -2.07
N LYS A 61 26.38 15.89 -3.15
CA LYS A 61 25.45 15.25 -4.09
C LYS A 61 24.74 14.06 -3.44
N THR A 62 25.47 13.26 -2.67
CA THR A 62 24.94 12.11 -1.93
C THR A 62 23.85 12.51 -0.93
N ALA A 63 24.05 13.59 -0.17
CA ALA A 63 23.04 14.11 0.75
C ALA A 63 21.76 14.57 0.01
N LYS A 64 21.90 15.23 -1.16
CA LYS A 64 20.76 15.65 -1.99
C LYS A 64 19.98 14.46 -2.57
N LYS A 65 20.67 13.40 -2.97
CA LYS A 65 20.07 12.17 -3.54
C LYS A 65 19.37 11.32 -2.49
N SER A 66 19.90 11.29 -1.26
CA SER A 66 19.35 10.51 -0.15
C SER A 66 18.10 11.14 0.49
N ARG A 67 17.80 12.40 0.17
CA ARG A 67 16.67 13.14 0.74
C ARG A 67 15.33 12.55 0.31
N VAL A 68 14.52 12.15 1.29
CA VAL A 68 13.16 11.64 1.09
C VAL A 68 12.14 12.75 1.32
N LYS A 69 11.01 12.71 0.59
CA LYS A 69 9.84 13.54 0.91
C LYS A 69 8.67 12.62 1.20
N CYS A 70 8.02 12.79 2.35
CA CYS A 70 6.93 11.94 2.81
C CYS A 70 5.57 12.60 2.59
N PHE A 71 4.52 11.79 2.67
CA PHE A 71 3.15 12.24 2.76
C PHE A 71 2.37 11.40 3.78
N VAL A 72 1.39 12.03 4.40
CA VAL A 72 0.39 11.38 5.26
C VAL A 72 -0.97 11.59 4.62
N LYS A 73 -1.75 10.52 4.48
CA LYS A 73 -3.08 10.57 3.86
C LYS A 73 -4.00 9.49 4.44
N LEU A 74 -5.28 9.82 4.54
CA LEU A 74 -6.34 8.86 4.80
C LEU A 74 -6.86 8.31 3.47
N VAL A 75 -6.87 6.98 3.32
CA VAL A 75 -7.11 6.28 2.06
C VAL A 75 -8.11 5.14 2.28
N ASN A 76 -9.08 5.00 1.39
CA ASN A 76 -9.99 3.85 1.38
C ASN A 76 -9.23 2.58 0.98
N TYR A 77 -9.55 1.43 1.57
CA TYR A 77 -8.93 0.15 1.24
C TYR A 77 -9.01 -0.22 -0.25
N ARG A 78 -10.10 0.15 -0.95
CA ARG A 78 -10.24 -0.09 -2.40
C ARG A 78 -9.12 0.57 -3.22
N HIS A 79 -8.56 1.67 -2.74
CA HIS A 79 -7.50 2.41 -3.44
C HIS A 79 -6.09 1.96 -3.05
N LEU A 80 -5.97 0.86 -2.30
CA LEU A 80 -4.71 0.25 -1.92
C LEU A 80 -4.56 -1.12 -2.55
N MET A 81 -3.35 -1.39 -3.02
CA MET A 81 -2.91 -2.73 -3.35
C MET A 81 -2.02 -3.23 -2.20
N PRO A 82 -2.46 -4.26 -1.44
CA PRO A 82 -1.63 -4.85 -0.41
C PRO A 82 -0.44 -5.56 -1.04
N THR A 83 0.70 -5.52 -0.36
CA THR A 83 1.90 -6.24 -0.80
C THR A 83 2.34 -7.23 0.26
N ARG A 84 3.19 -8.19 -0.15
CA ARG A 84 3.78 -9.18 0.77
C ARG A 84 4.65 -8.53 1.85
N TYR A 85 5.25 -7.38 1.56
CA TYR A 85 6.27 -6.77 2.39
C TYR A 85 5.70 -6.12 3.65
N THR A 86 6.45 -6.22 4.74
CA THR A 86 6.25 -5.48 5.99
C THR A 86 7.33 -4.43 6.13
N LEU A 87 7.00 -3.35 6.84
CA LEU A 87 7.95 -2.30 7.18
C LEU A 87 7.76 -1.95 8.66
N ASP A 88 8.71 -2.40 9.47
CA ASP A 88 8.66 -2.21 10.93
C ASP A 88 9.17 -0.81 11.28
N VAL A 89 8.31 0.20 11.13
CA VAL A 89 8.58 1.56 11.61
C VAL A 89 7.43 1.99 12.48
N ASP A 90 7.75 2.34 13.72
CA ASP A 90 6.77 2.81 14.70
C ASP A 90 6.37 4.24 14.36
N LEU A 91 5.32 4.37 13.55
CA LEU A 91 4.72 5.64 13.13
C LEU A 91 3.40 5.95 13.84
N LYS A 92 2.95 5.06 14.74
CA LYS A 92 1.64 5.12 15.38
C LYS A 92 1.43 6.42 16.17
N ASP A 93 2.47 6.86 16.88
CA ASP A 93 2.37 8.05 17.74
C ASP A 93 2.52 9.36 16.94
N THR A 94 3.32 9.32 15.87
CA THR A 94 3.62 10.50 15.04
C THR A 94 2.50 10.83 14.04
N VAL A 95 1.74 9.82 13.63
CA VAL A 95 0.74 9.95 12.56
C VAL A 95 -0.63 9.61 13.14
N THR A 96 -1.28 10.63 13.71
CA THR A 96 -2.63 10.56 14.27
C THR A 96 -3.67 11.14 13.33
N LEU A 97 -4.95 10.88 13.61
CA LEU A 97 -6.06 11.47 12.83
C LEU A 97 -6.12 13.00 12.97
N ASP A 98 -5.79 13.53 14.14
CA ASP A 98 -5.81 14.97 14.42
C ASP A 98 -4.76 15.72 13.58
N ALA A 99 -3.67 15.05 13.22
CA ALA A 99 -2.64 15.62 12.35
C ALA A 99 -3.15 15.87 10.91
N LEU A 100 -4.30 15.31 10.52
CA LEU A 100 -4.90 15.51 9.21
C LEU A 100 -5.85 16.71 9.13
N GLN A 101 -6.32 17.24 10.28
CA GLN A 101 -7.31 18.31 10.29
C GLN A 101 -6.73 19.63 9.79
N THR A 102 -5.52 19.99 10.26
CA THR A 102 -4.85 21.24 9.85
C THR A 102 -3.62 20.97 8.98
N ARG A 103 -3.33 21.91 8.08
CA ARG A 103 -2.19 21.80 7.16
C ARG A 103 -0.85 21.78 7.90
N ASP A 104 -0.71 22.56 8.97
CA ASP A 104 0.55 22.70 9.70
C ASP A 104 0.92 21.44 10.47
N LYS A 105 -0.07 20.83 11.15
CA LYS A 105 0.11 19.53 11.81
C LYS A 105 0.46 18.44 10.81
N LYS A 106 -0.14 18.45 9.62
CA LYS A 106 0.19 17.53 8.54
C LYS A 106 1.63 17.69 8.05
N ILE A 107 2.13 18.92 7.98
CA ILE A 107 3.52 19.19 7.61
C ILE A 107 4.47 18.73 8.73
N ALA A 108 4.13 18.93 10.00
CA ALA A 108 4.90 18.45 11.14
C ALA A 108 5.02 16.92 11.14
N ALA A 109 3.89 16.20 11.06
CA ALA A 109 3.88 14.74 10.98
C ALA A 109 4.68 14.20 9.77
N ALA A 110 4.63 14.89 8.62
CA ALA A 110 5.42 14.53 7.46
C ALA A 110 6.93 14.77 7.64
N LYS A 111 7.34 15.77 8.44
CA LYS A 111 8.75 16.02 8.79
C LYS A 111 9.30 14.93 9.71
N GLU A 112 8.52 14.50 10.69
CA GLU A 112 8.89 13.40 11.59
C GLU A 112 8.98 12.07 10.85
N THR A 113 7.97 11.77 10.02
CA THR A 113 7.97 10.57 9.16
C THR A 113 9.19 10.57 8.23
N LYS A 114 9.60 11.74 7.75
CA LYS A 114 10.80 11.89 6.91
C LYS A 114 12.07 11.50 7.65
N ALA A 115 12.26 11.95 8.89
CA ALA A 115 13.46 11.61 9.67
C ALA A 115 13.59 10.09 9.84
N LYS A 116 12.50 9.42 10.24
CA LYS A 116 12.45 7.95 10.40
C LYS A 116 12.75 7.19 9.11
N PHE A 117 12.22 7.66 7.97
CA PHE A 117 12.51 7.03 6.67
C PHE A 117 13.93 7.28 6.17
N GLU A 118 14.53 8.44 6.47
CA GLU A 118 15.92 8.73 6.11
C GLU A 118 16.91 7.89 6.93
N GLU A 119 16.65 7.68 8.22
CA GLU A 119 17.43 6.76 9.07
C GLU A 119 17.38 5.32 8.55
N ARG A 120 16.18 4.84 8.21
CA ARG A 120 15.98 3.50 7.63
C ARG A 120 16.70 3.35 6.29
N PHE A 121 16.65 4.36 5.43
CA PHE A 121 17.35 4.33 4.15
C PHE A 121 18.87 4.21 4.32
N LYS A 122 19.45 4.97 5.27
CA LYS A 122 20.89 4.89 5.59
C LYS A 122 21.30 3.51 6.11
N SER A 123 20.42 2.84 6.86
CA SER A 123 20.66 1.47 7.34
C SER A 123 20.63 0.40 6.23
N GLY A 124 20.20 0.74 5.01
CA GLY A 124 20.13 -0.18 3.87
C GLY A 124 19.00 -1.22 3.94
N LYS A 125 18.16 -1.18 4.98
CA LYS A 125 17.02 -2.09 5.16
C LYS A 125 15.88 -1.74 4.19
N ASN A 126 15.02 -2.74 3.90
CA ASN A 126 13.80 -2.59 3.08
C ASN A 126 14.05 -1.92 1.71
N ARG A 127 15.06 -2.41 0.97
CA ARG A 127 15.44 -1.88 -0.36
C ARG A 127 14.25 -1.75 -1.31
N TRP A 128 13.33 -2.73 -1.30
CA TRP A 128 12.11 -2.68 -2.11
C TRP A 128 11.26 -1.44 -1.79
N PHE A 129 11.17 -0.97 -0.55
CA PHE A 129 10.33 0.18 -0.21
C PHE A 129 10.88 1.50 -0.79
N PHE A 130 12.21 1.66 -0.80
CA PHE A 130 12.87 2.89 -1.24
C PHE A 130 13.18 2.93 -2.74
N THR A 131 13.14 1.80 -3.44
CA THR A 131 13.23 1.79 -4.90
C THR A 131 11.92 2.29 -5.52
N LYS A 132 12.03 3.13 -6.54
CA LYS A 132 10.88 3.55 -7.32
C LYS A 132 10.29 2.33 -8.05
N LEU A 133 8.96 2.28 -8.17
CA LEU A 133 8.31 1.39 -9.11
C LEU A 133 8.45 2.01 -10.49
N ASP A 134 9.24 1.40 -11.36
CA ASP A 134 9.35 1.83 -12.75
C ASP A 134 8.34 1.03 -13.59
N CYS A 135 7.45 1.73 -14.29
CA CYS A 135 6.42 1.14 -15.12
C CYS A 135 6.92 0.74 -16.52
N VAL A 136 8.24 0.58 -16.73
CA VAL A 136 8.78 0.21 -18.05
C VAL A 136 9.33 -1.21 -17.98
N LYS A 137 8.70 -2.09 -18.78
CA LYS A 137 8.95 -3.52 -19.05
C LYS A 137 8.01 -4.55 -18.40
N VAL A 138 6.75 -4.24 -18.13
CA VAL A 138 5.71 -5.30 -18.09
C VAL A 138 4.42 -4.79 -18.73
N LEU A 139 4.26 -5.13 -20.02
CA LEU A 139 3.02 -5.28 -20.80
C LEU A 139 2.04 -4.08 -20.89
N PRO A 140 1.27 -3.95 -21.99
CA PRO A 140 0.31 -2.87 -22.18
C PRO A 140 -0.69 -2.84 -21.03
N HIS A 141 -1.09 -1.64 -20.62
CA HIS A 141 -2.01 -1.35 -19.51
C HIS A 141 -3.31 -2.20 -19.52
N ALA A 142 -3.75 -2.65 -20.70
CA ALA A 142 -4.90 -3.54 -20.88
C ALA A 142 -4.70 -4.95 -20.28
N MET A 143 -3.48 -5.49 -20.31
CA MET A 143 -3.21 -6.84 -19.82
C MET A 143 -3.05 -6.89 -18.30
N PHE A 144 -2.56 -5.81 -17.68
CA PHE A 144 -2.51 -5.69 -16.22
C PHE A 144 -3.92 -5.56 -15.62
N TRP A 145 -4.82 -4.84 -16.29
CA TRP A 145 -6.22 -4.76 -15.87
C TRP A 145 -6.93 -6.11 -16.03
N SER A 146 -6.67 -6.84 -17.11
CA SER A 146 -7.23 -8.18 -17.34
C SER A 146 -6.73 -9.20 -16.31
N ILE A 147 -5.42 -9.26 -16.04
CA ILE A 147 -4.83 -10.18 -15.05
C ILE A 147 -5.23 -9.82 -13.61
N TRP A 148 -5.40 -8.53 -13.30
CA TRP A 148 -5.90 -8.08 -12.00
C TRP A 148 -7.40 -8.39 -11.82
N ASN A 149 -8.19 -8.28 -12.88
CA ASN A 149 -9.61 -8.62 -12.87
C ASN A 149 -9.82 -10.15 -12.77
N GLU A 150 -9.03 -10.95 -13.48
CA GLU A 150 -9.04 -12.42 -13.41
C GLU A 150 -8.56 -12.96 -12.06
N ARG A 151 -7.60 -12.29 -11.40
CA ARG A 151 -7.18 -12.67 -10.04
C ARG A 151 -8.16 -12.25 -8.96
N ASN A 152 -8.88 -11.15 -9.11
CA ASN A 152 -9.84 -10.69 -8.09
C ASN A 152 -11.20 -11.38 -8.19
N ASN A 153 -11.63 -11.86 -9.35
CA ASN A 153 -12.82 -12.72 -9.47
C ASN A 153 -12.62 -14.12 -8.87
N ARG A 154 -11.37 -14.52 -8.55
CA ARG A 154 -11.08 -15.82 -7.92
C ARG A 154 -10.87 -15.73 -6.41
N VAL A 155 -11.00 -14.54 -5.80
CA VAL A 155 -10.80 -14.32 -4.35
C VAL A 155 -12.07 -13.80 -3.66
N PHE A 156 -13.19 -13.70 -4.38
CA PHE A 156 -14.47 -13.22 -3.83
C PHE A 156 -15.60 -14.28 -3.80
N CYS A 157 -15.31 -15.52 -4.17
CA CYS A 157 -16.22 -16.65 -3.95
C CYS A 157 -15.62 -17.52 -2.87
N ASP A 158 -15.75 -17.12 -1.60
CA ASP A 158 -15.65 -18.02 -0.44
C ASP A 158 -16.14 -17.26 0.81
N LEU A 159 -17.42 -16.91 0.82
CA LEU A 159 -18.23 -16.96 2.03
C LEU A 159 -19.72 -17.05 1.67
N GLU A 160 -20.30 -18.19 2.04
CA GLU A 160 -21.73 -18.51 2.10
C GLU A 160 -22.50 -18.77 0.80
N ALA A 161 -22.25 -19.95 0.22
CA ALA A 161 -23.32 -20.76 -0.35
C ALA A 161 -23.12 -22.21 0.11
N THR A 162 -24.19 -22.81 0.60
CA THR A 162 -24.27 -24.11 1.27
C THR A 162 -23.79 -25.27 0.39
N GLN A 163 -23.11 -26.24 1.01
CA GLN A 163 -22.48 -27.42 0.40
C GLN A 163 -23.43 -28.34 -0.38
N SER A 164 -24.75 -28.12 -0.31
CA SER A 164 -25.77 -28.90 -1.01
C SER A 164 -26.01 -28.47 -2.47
N GLU A 165 -25.80 -27.19 -2.82
CA GLU A 165 -26.06 -26.71 -4.19
C GLU A 165 -24.93 -27.05 -5.17
N VAL A 166 -23.70 -27.16 -4.66
CA VAL A 166 -22.51 -27.49 -5.47
C VAL A 166 -22.53 -28.97 -5.86
N CYS A 167 -23.01 -29.87 -5.00
CA CYS A 167 -23.15 -31.29 -5.34
C CYS A 167 -24.20 -31.52 -6.45
N SER A 168 -25.32 -30.77 -6.43
CA SER A 168 -26.39 -30.95 -7.43
C SER A 168 -25.97 -30.43 -8.83
N LYS A 169 -25.20 -29.33 -8.89
CA LYS A 169 -24.66 -28.79 -10.15
C LYS A 169 -23.56 -29.65 -10.77
N ILE A 170 -22.73 -30.32 -9.97
CA ILE A 170 -21.70 -31.24 -10.48
C ILE A 170 -22.36 -32.50 -11.08
N VAL A 171 -23.42 -33.04 -10.46
CA VAL A 171 -24.16 -34.19 -11.00
C VAL A 171 -24.88 -33.85 -12.32
N GLN A 172 -25.45 -32.64 -12.44
CA GLN A 172 -26.04 -32.18 -13.71
C GLN A 172 -25.01 -31.90 -14.82
N MET A 173 -23.78 -31.51 -14.49
CA MET A 173 -22.72 -31.26 -15.47
C MET A 173 -22.08 -32.55 -16.00
N VAL A 174 -21.96 -33.59 -15.18
CA VAL A 174 -21.37 -34.88 -15.61
C VAL A 174 -22.37 -35.72 -16.42
N GLY A 175 -23.67 -35.61 -16.16
CA GLY A 175 -24.72 -36.28 -16.95
C GLY A 175 -25.05 -35.62 -18.30
N ARG A 176 -24.29 -34.61 -18.72
CA ARG A 176 -24.45 -33.94 -20.02
C ARG A 176 -23.27 -34.18 -20.99
N TRP A 177 -22.36 -35.07 -20.59
CA TRP A 177 -21.19 -35.51 -21.35
C TRP A 177 -21.01 -37.04 -21.37
N LEU A 178 -22.09 -37.77 -21.07
CA LEU A 178 -22.41 -39.15 -21.48
C LEU A 178 -23.86 -39.13 -21.98
#